data_AF-A0A919P5Z6-F1
#
_entry.id   AF-A0A919P5Z6-F1
#
_cell.length_a   1.000
_cell.length_b   1.000
_cell.length_c   1.000
_cell.angle_alpha   90.00
_cell.angle_beta   90.00
_cell.angle_gamma   90.00
#
_symmetry.space_group_name_H-M   'P 1'
#
loop_
_entity.id
_entity.type
_entity.pdbx_description
1 polymer ?
#
loop_
_entity_poly.entity_id
_entity_poly.type
_entity_poly.pdbx_seq_one_letter_code
_entity_poly.pdbx_strand_id
1 'polypeptide(L)'
;MPEGSRSEDGPSMTLATFLLERIAESEAAARRQLPGGGHGGPHGQAARADDAVYRRDPADPVRLLAECRVRRELIVLAYEATGLDETVDMEREAGSRHDSGVLYVGDRILRAIASLYDGHPDFEPAWRA
;
A
#
# COMPACT_ATOMS: atom_id res chain seq x y z
N MET A 1 -4.90 35.61 32.34
CA MET A 1 -5.06 35.33 30.90
C MET A 1 -4.52 33.94 30.66
N PRO A 2 -5.36 32.89 30.60
CA PRO A 2 -4.88 31.57 30.21
C PRO A 2 -4.75 31.55 28.68
N GLU A 3 -3.54 31.27 28.20
CA GLU A 3 -3.25 31.05 26.80
C GLU A 3 -3.95 29.78 26.34
N GLY A 4 -4.75 29.89 25.28
CA GLY A 4 -5.44 28.76 24.69
C GLY A 4 -4.42 27.78 24.12
N SER A 5 -4.32 26.60 24.72
CA SER A 5 -3.76 25.42 24.07
C SER A 5 -4.59 25.15 22.82
N ARG A 6 -4.09 25.63 21.68
CA ARG A 6 -4.54 25.18 20.37
C ARG A 6 -4.17 23.71 20.27
N SER A 7 -5.14 22.83 20.45
CA SER A 7 -5.08 21.46 19.97
C SER A 7 -4.92 21.49 18.45
N GLU A 8 -3.68 21.48 17.97
CA GLU A 8 -3.37 21.15 16.58
C GLU A 8 -3.33 19.62 16.41
N ASP A 9 -4.36 18.92 16.90
CA ASP A 9 -4.65 17.54 16.52
C ASP A 9 -5.63 17.60 15.35
N GLY A 10 -5.15 18.06 14.20
CA GLY A 10 -5.75 17.61 12.94
C GLY A 10 -5.54 16.10 12.84
N PRO A 11 -6.44 15.32 12.23
CA PRO A 11 -6.26 13.88 12.12
C PRO A 11 -4.96 13.60 11.36
N SER A 12 -3.91 13.19 12.08
CA SER A 12 -2.66 12.72 11.50
C SER A 12 -3.01 11.57 10.57
N MET A 13 -2.58 11.67 9.32
CA MET A 13 -2.88 10.66 8.31
C MET A 13 -2.32 9.31 8.77
N THR A 14 -3.14 8.26 8.78
CA THR A 14 -2.62 6.92 9.11
C THR A 14 -1.83 6.36 7.93
N LEU A 15 -0.84 5.51 8.21
CA LEU A 15 -0.06 4.82 7.17
C LEU A 15 -0.97 4.03 6.20
N ALA A 16 -2.01 3.37 6.71
CA ALA A 16 -2.95 2.65 5.87
C ALA A 16 -3.79 3.59 4.99
N THR A 17 -4.25 4.73 5.54
CA THR A 17 -4.95 5.77 4.75
C THR A 17 -4.06 6.29 3.64
N PHE A 18 -2.81 6.63 3.95
CA PHE A 18 -1.81 7.06 2.97
C PHE A 18 -1.66 6.05 1.83
N LEU A 19 -1.44 4.77 2.16
CA LEU A 19 -1.30 3.71 1.17
C LEU A 19 -2.56 3.54 0.30
N LEU A 20 -3.74 3.55 0.90
CA LEU A 20 -5.01 3.40 0.17
C LEU A 20 -5.24 4.56 -0.80
N GLU A 21 -4.90 5.78 -0.40
CA GLU A 21 -4.97 6.94 -1.30
C GLU A 21 -3.99 6.83 -2.47
N ARG A 22 -2.72 6.49 -2.21
CA ARG A 22 -1.72 6.32 -3.29
C ARG A 22 -2.12 5.21 -4.27
N ILE A 23 -2.72 4.13 -3.76
CA ILE A 23 -3.27 3.06 -4.60
C ILE A 23 -4.44 3.57 -5.43
N ALA A 24 -5.36 4.34 -4.85
CA ALA A 24 -6.51 4.90 -5.55
C ALA A 24 -6.09 5.87 -6.67
N GLU A 25 -5.08 6.70 -6.43
CA GLU A 25 -4.52 7.58 -7.45
C GLU A 25 -3.87 6.81 -8.61
N SER A 26 -3.07 5.79 -8.29
CA SER A 26 -2.44 4.91 -9.28
C SER A 26 -3.49 4.19 -10.13
N GLU A 27 -4.54 3.69 -9.50
CA GLU A 27 -5.66 3.07 -10.18
C GLU A 27 -6.42 4.06 -11.07
N ALA A 28 -6.72 5.26 -10.60
CA ALA A 28 -7.38 6.29 -11.40
C ALA A 28 -6.52 6.69 -12.61
N ALA A 29 -5.20 6.79 -12.44
CA ALA A 29 -4.26 7.03 -13.53
C ALA A 29 -4.27 5.89 -14.56
N ALA A 30 -4.21 4.63 -14.13
CA ALA A 30 -4.27 3.47 -15.01
C ALA A 30 -5.62 3.38 -15.75
N ARG A 31 -6.74 3.62 -15.07
CA ARG A 31 -8.08 3.64 -15.69
C ARG A 31 -8.22 4.71 -16.77
N ARG A 32 -7.58 5.88 -16.60
CA ARG A 32 -7.56 6.94 -17.63
C ARG A 32 -6.78 6.55 -18.88
N GLN A 33 -5.82 5.63 -18.77
CA GLN A 33 -5.00 5.16 -19.90
C GLN A 33 -5.66 4.01 -20.66
N LEU A 34 -6.64 3.31 -20.06
CA LEU A 34 -7.39 2.29 -20.79
C LEU A 34 -8.17 2.96 -21.93
N PRO A 35 -8.03 2.48 -23.18
CA PRO A 35 -8.80 3.02 -24.29
C PRO A 35 -10.28 2.78 -24.00
N GLY A 36 -11.05 3.87 -23.93
CA GLY A 36 -12.50 3.83 -23.82
C GLY A 36 -13.09 3.27 -25.10
N GLY A 37 -13.23 1.94 -25.17
CA GLY A 37 -13.96 1.21 -26.19
C GLY A 37 -13.89 1.78 -27.61
N GLY A 38 -12.78 1.59 -28.32
CA GLY A 38 -12.72 1.97 -29.72
C GLY A 38 -11.35 1.83 -30.37
N HIS A 39 -11.27 0.90 -31.32
CA HIS A 39 -10.29 0.76 -32.41
C HIS A 39 -8.99 0.02 -32.14
N GLY A 40 -8.87 -1.12 -32.84
CA GLY A 40 -7.65 -1.89 -32.95
C GLY A 40 -6.53 -1.11 -33.65
N GLY A 41 -5.34 -1.23 -33.08
CA GLY A 41 -4.07 -0.93 -33.75
C GLY A 41 -3.41 -2.24 -34.20
N PRO A 42 -2.82 -2.31 -35.41
CA PRO A 42 -2.39 -3.54 -36.02
C PRO A 42 -0.92 -3.85 -35.66
N HIS A 43 -0.67 -4.47 -34.51
CA HIS A 43 0.59 -5.19 -34.29
C HIS A 43 0.30 -6.62 -33.84
N GLY A 44 -0.11 -7.41 -34.82
CA GLY A 44 0.03 -8.86 -34.75
C GLY A 44 1.51 -9.21 -34.67
N GLN A 45 1.93 -9.71 -33.52
CA GLN A 45 2.84 -10.83 -33.45
C GLN A 45 2.42 -11.67 -32.26
N ALA A 46 1.97 -12.89 -32.55
CA ALA A 46 1.72 -13.93 -31.58
C ALA A 46 3.05 -14.24 -30.85
N ALA A 47 3.35 -13.44 -29.83
CA ALA A 47 4.37 -13.77 -28.86
C ALA A 47 3.89 -15.06 -28.18
N ARG A 48 4.72 -16.10 -28.31
CA ARG A 48 4.50 -17.43 -27.73
C ARG A 48 3.94 -17.31 -26.32
N ALA A 49 2.86 -18.03 -26.07
CA ALA A 49 1.98 -17.90 -24.91
C ALA A 49 2.64 -18.07 -23.52
N ASP A 50 3.92 -18.49 -23.45
CA ASP A 50 4.63 -18.73 -22.20
C ASP A 50 5.74 -17.72 -21.85
N ASP A 51 6.25 -16.91 -22.79
CA ASP A 51 7.44 -16.07 -22.54
C ASP A 51 7.12 -14.58 -22.31
N ALA A 52 5.85 -14.20 -22.45
CA ALA A 52 5.41 -12.79 -22.49
C ALA A 52 4.79 -12.26 -21.18
N VAL A 53 4.48 -13.14 -20.22
CA VAL A 53 3.69 -12.75 -19.03
C VAL A 53 4.45 -11.78 -18.11
N TYR A 54 5.79 -11.89 -18.04
CA TYR A 54 6.63 -11.05 -17.18
C TYR A 54 7.35 -9.90 -17.89
N ARG A 55 7.35 -9.85 -19.23
CA ARG A 55 7.98 -8.74 -19.99
C ARG A 55 6.96 -7.69 -20.43
N ARG A 56 5.83 -7.60 -19.71
CA ARG A 56 4.83 -6.55 -19.91
C ARG A 56 5.41 -5.23 -19.41
N ASP A 57 5.27 -4.19 -20.23
CA ASP A 57 5.64 -2.81 -19.91
C ASP A 57 5.20 -2.48 -18.46
N PRO A 58 6.10 -2.00 -17.59
CA PRO A 58 5.72 -1.59 -16.24
C PRO A 58 4.60 -0.55 -16.22
N ALA A 59 4.46 0.24 -17.27
CA ALA A 59 3.42 1.24 -17.46
C ALA A 59 2.12 0.66 -18.08
N ASP A 60 2.03 -0.64 -18.37
CA ASP A 60 0.80 -1.25 -18.88
C ASP A 60 -0.36 -1.03 -17.87
N PRO A 61 -1.43 -0.32 -18.27
CA PRO A 61 -2.54 -0.03 -17.36
C PRO A 61 -3.21 -1.30 -16.81
N VAL A 62 -3.23 -2.41 -17.56
CA VAL A 62 -3.80 -3.68 -17.07
C VAL A 62 -2.94 -4.25 -15.94
N ARG A 63 -1.62 -4.17 -16.08
CA ARG A 63 -0.66 -4.60 -15.05
C ARG A 63 -0.78 -3.72 -13.81
N LEU A 64 -0.84 -2.40 -13.97
CA LEU A 64 -0.99 -1.45 -12.86
C LEU A 64 -2.29 -1.66 -12.08
N LEU A 65 -3.39 -1.95 -12.77
CA LEU A 65 -4.66 -2.30 -12.11
C LEU A 65 -4.57 -3.58 -11.28
N ALA A 66 -3.90 -4.61 -11.80
CA ALA A 66 -3.64 -5.85 -11.06
C ALA A 66 -2.76 -5.59 -9.84
N GLU A 67 -1.70 -4.78 -9.97
CA GLU A 67 -0.87 -4.36 -8.83
C GLU A 67 -1.68 -3.61 -7.77
N CYS A 68 -2.54 -2.67 -8.17
CA CYS A 68 -3.40 -1.93 -7.23
C CYS A 68 -4.30 -2.86 -6.44
N ARG A 69 -4.88 -3.88 -7.09
CA ARG A 69 -5.67 -4.92 -6.42
C ARG A 69 -4.83 -5.69 -5.40
N VAL A 70 -3.67 -6.21 -5.81
CA VAL A 70 -2.77 -6.97 -4.92
C VAL A 70 -2.33 -6.13 -3.72
N ARG A 71 -2.00 -4.85 -3.93
CA ARG A 71 -1.60 -3.96 -2.82
C ARG A 71 -2.73 -3.76 -1.80
N ARG A 72 -4.01 -3.73 -2.22
CA ARG A 72 -5.14 -3.71 -1.28
C ARG A 72 -5.26 -5.01 -0.50
N GLU A 73 -5.11 -6.15 -1.17
CA GLU A 73 -5.12 -7.46 -0.52
C GLU A 73 -4.00 -7.56 0.51
N LEU A 74 -2.79 -7.06 0.21
CA LEU A 74 -1.67 -7.01 1.16
C LEU A 74 -1.96 -6.13 2.38
N ILE A 75 -2.67 -5.01 2.23
CA ILE A 75 -3.09 -4.18 3.36
C ILE A 75 -4.04 -4.94 4.28
N VAL A 76 -5.00 -5.70 3.72
CA VAL A 76 -5.91 -6.55 4.51
C VAL A 76 -5.13 -7.62 5.26
N LEU A 77 -4.22 -8.32 4.57
CA LEU A 77 -3.37 -9.34 5.18
C LEU A 77 -2.45 -8.76 6.28
N ALA A 78 -2.02 -7.51 6.16
CA ALA A 78 -1.27 -6.84 7.20
C ALA A 78 -2.09 -6.67 8.49
N TYR A 79 -3.37 -6.29 8.37
CA TYR A 79 -4.27 -6.23 9.54
C TYR A 79 -4.49 -7.60 10.17
N GLU A 80 -4.68 -8.64 9.35
CA GLU A 80 -4.80 -10.02 9.86
C GLU A 80 -3.52 -10.46 10.59
N ALA A 81 -2.34 -10.14 10.05
CA ALA A 81 -1.06 -10.43 10.69
C ALA A 81 -0.91 -9.72 12.04
N THR A 82 -1.33 -8.46 12.16
CA THR A 82 -1.35 -7.73 13.44
C THR A 82 -2.26 -8.41 14.45
N GLY A 83 -3.49 -8.79 14.07
CA GLY A 83 -4.41 -9.48 14.98
C GLY A 83 -3.90 -10.85 15.45
N LEU A 84 -3.17 -11.57 14.60
CA LEU A 84 -2.49 -12.81 15.00
C LEU A 84 -1.37 -12.56 16.00
N ASP A 85 -0.55 -11.53 15.80
CA ASP A 85 0.48 -11.14 16.76
C ASP A 85 -0.14 -10.77 18.12
N GLU A 86 -1.21 -9.96 18.13
CA GLU A 86 -1.93 -9.57 19.35
C GLU A 86 -2.48 -10.80 20.09
N THR A 87 -3.03 -11.77 19.36
CA THR A 87 -3.54 -13.03 19.93
C THR A 87 -2.40 -13.81 20.60
N VAL A 88 -1.26 -13.94 19.92
CA VAL A 88 -0.08 -14.65 20.45
C VAL A 88 0.49 -13.95 21.70
N ASP A 89 0.55 -12.63 21.69
CA ASP A 89 1.06 -11.85 22.81
C ASP A 89 0.14 -12.02 24.04
N MET A 90 -1.19 -12.01 23.83
CA MET A 90 -2.18 -12.28 24.89
C MET A 90 -2.07 -13.71 25.45
N GLU A 91 -1.90 -14.72 24.58
CA GLU A 91 -1.81 -16.13 24.99
C GLU A 91 -0.54 -16.46 25.77
N ARG A 92 0.57 -15.75 25.52
CA ARG A 92 1.88 -16.08 26.10
C ARG A 92 2.16 -15.43 27.46
N GLU A 93 1.27 -14.58 27.98
CA GLU A 93 1.58 -13.64 29.09
C GLU A 93 2.90 -12.87 28.86
N ALA A 94 3.36 -12.82 27.60
CA ALA A 94 4.51 -12.05 27.22
C ALA A 94 4.09 -10.59 27.38
N GLY A 95 4.80 -9.83 28.21
CA GLY A 95 4.56 -8.39 28.35
C GLY A 95 4.35 -7.76 26.98
N SER A 96 3.43 -6.80 26.90
CA SER A 96 2.97 -6.26 25.62
C SER A 96 4.16 -5.87 24.75
N ARG A 97 4.21 -6.27 23.47
CA ARG A 97 5.29 -5.84 22.56
C ARG A 97 5.45 -4.32 22.50
N HIS A 98 4.39 -3.59 22.88
CA HIS A 98 4.38 -2.17 23.16
C HIS A 98 5.56 -1.71 24.05
N ASP A 99 5.95 -2.53 25.04
CA ASP A 99 7.04 -2.22 25.98
C ASP A 99 8.43 -2.53 25.39
N SER A 100 8.50 -3.41 24.40
CA SER A 100 9.74 -3.85 23.74
C SER A 100 10.15 -2.99 22.54
N GLY A 101 9.25 -2.13 22.05
CA GLY A 101 9.45 -1.36 20.83
C GLY A 101 9.48 -2.20 19.54
N VAL A 102 9.14 -3.49 19.61
CA VAL A 102 9.05 -4.36 18.43
C VAL A 102 7.71 -4.13 17.73
N LEU A 103 7.78 -3.74 16.45
CA LEU A 103 6.60 -3.56 15.61
C LEU A 103 5.91 -4.90 15.33
N TYR A 104 4.59 -4.87 15.23
CA TYR A 104 3.82 -6.00 14.72
C TYR A 104 4.21 -6.32 13.28
N VAL A 105 4.04 -7.56 12.87
CA VAL A 105 4.35 -8.01 11.50
C VAL A 105 3.53 -7.22 10.48
N GLY A 106 2.26 -6.93 10.79
CA GLY A 106 1.41 -6.09 9.94
C GLY A 106 2.00 -4.70 9.71
N ASP A 107 2.45 -4.02 10.77
CA ASP A 107 3.08 -2.69 10.65
C ASP A 107 4.34 -2.73 9.79
N ARG A 108 5.15 -3.78 9.94
CA ARG A 108 6.33 -3.98 9.09
C ARG A 108 5.98 -4.16 7.62
N ILE A 109 4.91 -4.90 7.32
CA ILE A 109 4.41 -5.07 5.95
C ILE A 109 3.97 -3.72 5.39
N LEU A 110 3.19 -2.93 6.15
CA LEU A 110 2.72 -1.61 5.71
C LEU A 110 3.89 -0.65 5.46
N ARG A 111 4.89 -0.60 6.34
CA ARG A 111 6.10 0.23 6.15
C ARG A 111 6.91 -0.22 4.93
N ALA A 112 7.03 -1.53 4.69
CA ALA A 112 7.69 -2.04 3.49
C ALA A 112 6.98 -1.59 2.21
N ILE A 113 5.65 -1.61 2.16
CA ILE A 113 4.89 -1.09 1.03
C ILE A 113 5.07 0.44 0.90
N ALA A 114 5.08 1.16 2.02
CA ALA A 114 5.21 2.60 2.05
C ALA A 114 6.58 3.09 1.55
N SER A 115 7.63 2.27 1.64
CA SER A 115 8.95 2.59 1.10
C SER A 115 8.95 2.92 -0.40
N LEU A 116 7.94 2.46 -1.16
CA LEU A 116 7.74 2.83 -2.57
C LEU A 116 7.47 4.33 -2.76
N TYR A 117 7.06 5.04 -1.70
CA TYR A 117 6.62 6.42 -1.72
C TYR A 117 7.53 7.33 -0.88
N ASP A 118 8.76 6.94 -0.56
CA ASP A 118 9.69 7.70 0.31
C ASP A 118 10.00 9.13 -0.19
N GLY A 119 9.76 9.41 -1.47
CA GLY A 119 9.89 10.74 -2.08
C GLY A 119 8.59 11.54 -2.20
N HIS A 120 7.47 11.03 -1.68
CA HIS A 120 6.16 11.66 -1.80
C HIS A 120 6.02 12.81 -0.77
N PRO A 121 5.40 13.97 -1.12
CA PRO A 121 5.26 15.09 -0.19
C PRO A 121 4.48 14.74 1.09
N ASP A 122 3.49 13.87 0.97
CA ASP A 122 2.68 13.40 2.10
C ASP A 122 3.29 12.19 2.83
N PHE A 123 4.50 11.76 2.46
CA PHE A 123 5.19 10.67 3.16
C PHE A 123 5.78 11.17 4.48
N GLU A 124 5.39 10.55 5.59
CA GLU A 124 5.98 10.85 6.89
C GLU A 124 7.25 10.03 7.12
N PRO A 125 8.38 10.67 7.51
CA PRO A 125 9.64 9.95 7.77
C PRO A 125 9.55 8.83 8.80
N ALA A 126 8.57 8.89 9.72
CA ALA A 126 8.33 7.86 10.73
C ALA A 126 7.86 6.51 10.14
N TRP A 127 7.38 6.50 8.90
CA TRP A 127 6.95 5.30 8.19
C TRP A 127 8.08 4.56 7.48
N ARG A 128 9.29 5.13 7.48
CA ARG A 128 10.48 4.45 6.94
C ARG A 128 10.76 3.17 7.74
N ALA A 129 11.07 2.10 7.03
CA ALA A 129 11.41 0.78 7.58
C ALA A 129 12.81 0.77 8.19
#